data_AF-A0AAD5SGP0-F1
#
_entry.id   AF-A0AAD5SGP0-F1
#
_cell.length_a   1.000
_cell.length_b   1.000
_cell.length_c   1.000
_cell.angle_alpha   90.00
_cell.angle_beta   90.00
_cell.angle_gamma   90.00
#
_symmetry.space_group_name_H-M   'P 1'
#
loop_
_entity.id
_entity.type
_entity.pdbx_description
1 polymer ?
#
loop_
_entity_poly.entity_id
_entity_poly.type
_entity_poly.pdbx_seq_one_letter_code
_entity_poly.pdbx_strand_id
1 'polypeptide(L)'
;MGAVIVRSPPPSESLPQTIPGTVISIGTNTPILPPPPGKSLRHSAEIHAELSAISHAARKGISLDGAEIYITFPPCKDCFIAILNAGIKKIAYRKTLKLENAREVARFWGVELEDVDDLEADLRSIERVNACVQRFYETNPPDSGGGEGFSPLFRFIRKGQ
;
A
#
# COMPACT_ATOMS: atom_id res chain seq x y z
N MET A 1 3.26 10.09 2.93
CA MET A 1 2.86 8.73 3.35
C MET A 1 2.38 7.99 2.11
N GLY A 2 2.72 6.71 2.00
CA GLY A 2 2.39 5.86 0.86
C GLY A 2 1.90 4.49 1.30
N ALA A 3 1.10 3.86 0.45
CA ALA A 3 0.59 2.51 0.59
C ALA A 3 0.69 1.77 -0.74
N VAL A 4 1.09 0.50 -0.70
CA VAL A 4 1.19 -0.38 -1.87
C VAL A 4 0.43 -1.66 -1.56
N ILE A 5 -0.48 -2.05 -2.44
CA ILE A 5 -1.22 -3.30 -2.34
C ILE A 5 -0.63 -4.29 -3.32
N VAL A 6 -0.24 -5.45 -2.80
CA VAL A 6 0.42 -6.53 -3.52
C VAL A 6 -0.47 -7.78 -3.46
N ARG A 7 -0.54 -8.50 -4.58
CA ARG A 7 -1.17 -9.82 -4.67
C ARG A 7 -0.08 -10.87 -4.79
N SER A 8 0.13 -11.64 -3.73
CA SER A 8 0.99 -12.82 -3.79
C SER A 8 0.33 -13.89 -4.66
N PRO A 9 1.10 -14.66 -5.46
CA PRO A 9 0.55 -15.80 -6.18
C PRO A 9 -0.01 -16.82 -5.19
N PRO A 10 -1.04 -17.59 -5.58
CA PRO A 10 -1.48 -18.71 -4.76
C PRO A 10 -0.30 -19.68 -4.56
N PRO A 11 -0.18 -20.31 -3.38
CA PRO A 11 0.85 -21.31 -3.13
C PRO A 11 0.57 -22.54 -4.00
N SER A 12 1.10 -22.57 -5.22
CA SER A 12 1.13 -23.78 -6.06
C SER A 12 2.40 -24.57 -5.76
N GLU A 13 2.26 -25.89 -5.63
CA GLU A 13 3.25 -26.85 -5.13
C GLU A 13 4.58 -26.93 -5.94
N SER A 14 4.68 -26.24 -7.08
CA SER A 14 5.84 -26.31 -7.99
C SER A 14 6.54 -24.98 -8.27
N LEU A 15 6.10 -23.87 -7.68
CA LEU A 15 6.72 -22.56 -7.89
C LEU A 15 7.68 -22.22 -6.75
N PRO A 16 8.88 -21.69 -7.03
CA PRO A 16 9.81 -21.29 -5.98
C PRO A 16 9.14 -20.26 -5.07
N GLN A 17 9.31 -20.41 -3.76
CA GLN A 17 8.72 -19.55 -2.69
C GLN A 17 9.07 -18.06 -2.82
N THR A 18 9.92 -17.72 -3.79
CA THR A 18 10.45 -16.39 -4.10
C THR A 18 9.73 -15.67 -5.23
N ILE A 19 8.56 -16.11 -5.72
CA ILE A 19 7.82 -15.27 -6.68
C ILE A 19 7.39 -13.99 -5.95
N PRO A 20 7.96 -12.81 -6.30
CA PRO A 20 7.50 -11.56 -5.73
C PRO A 20 6.07 -11.35 -6.24
N GLY A 21 5.16 -10.92 -5.36
CA GLY A 21 3.76 -10.70 -5.73
C GLY A 21 3.59 -9.70 -6.88
N THR A 22 2.36 -9.38 -7.27
CA THR A 22 2.10 -8.32 -8.26
C THR A 22 1.59 -7.09 -7.54
N VAL A 23 2.17 -5.90 -7.81
CA VAL A 23 1.55 -4.65 -7.34
C VAL A 23 0.25 -4.44 -8.09
N ILE A 24 -0.87 -4.41 -7.37
CA ILE A 24 -2.20 -4.26 -7.97
C ILE A 24 -2.79 -2.86 -7.73
N SER A 25 -2.31 -2.14 -6.71
CA SER A 25 -2.72 -0.76 -6.44
C SER A 25 -1.69 -0.01 -5.61
N ILE A 26 -1.64 1.31 -5.78
CA ILE A 26 -0.75 2.22 -5.05
C ILE A 26 -1.56 3.43 -4.61
N GLY A 27 -1.28 3.95 -3.43
CA GLY A 27 -1.93 5.14 -2.90
C GLY A 27 -0.95 6.06 -2.17
N THR A 28 -1.26 7.35 -2.21
CA THR A 28 -0.57 8.40 -1.46
C THR A 28 -1.59 9.33 -0.81
N ASN A 29 -1.17 10.07 0.22
CA ASN A 29 -2.03 11.09 0.81
C ASN A 29 -2.34 12.15 -0.25
N THR A 30 -3.62 12.38 -0.51
CA THR A 30 -4.07 13.29 -1.58
C THR A 30 -5.08 14.28 -1.00
N PRO A 31 -4.85 15.60 -1.07
CA PRO A 31 -5.87 16.59 -0.74
C PRO A 31 -6.97 16.56 -1.80
N ILE A 32 -8.16 16.10 -1.42
CA ILE A 32 -9.31 16.01 -2.34
C ILE A 32 -10.13 17.29 -2.30
N LEU A 33 -10.24 17.91 -1.12
CA LEU A 33 -11.03 19.12 -0.93
C LEU A 33 -10.12 20.34 -0.76
N PRO A 34 -10.47 21.49 -1.36
CA PRO A 34 -9.78 22.73 -1.04
C PRO A 34 -9.97 23.05 0.45
N PRO A 35 -8.97 23.64 1.11
CA PRO A 35 -9.12 24.07 2.49
C PRO A 35 -10.25 25.11 2.59
N PRO A 36 -11.03 25.11 3.68
CA PRO A 36 -12.01 26.17 3.93
C PRO A 36 -11.33 27.55 3.95
N PRO A 37 -12.01 28.63 3.54
CA PRO A 37 -11.46 29.98 3.59
C PRO A 37 -10.90 30.31 4.98
N GLY A 38 -9.65 30.77 5.03
CA GLY A 38 -9.00 31.17 6.29
C GLY A 38 -8.46 30.02 7.16
N LYS A 39 -8.52 28.76 6.71
CA LYS A 39 -7.88 27.62 7.40
C LYS A 39 -6.73 27.08 6.56
N SER A 40 -5.63 26.67 7.20
CA SER A 40 -4.57 25.94 6.52
C SER A 40 -5.04 24.53 6.11
N LEU A 41 -4.36 23.93 5.12
CA LEU A 41 -4.45 22.52 4.75
C LEU A 41 -4.06 21.65 5.97
N ARG A 42 -4.92 21.55 6.97
CA ARG A 42 -4.75 20.59 8.06
C ARG A 42 -5.64 19.40 7.75
N HIS A 43 -4.99 18.25 7.51
CA HIS A 43 -5.39 16.83 7.65
C HIS A 43 -6.82 16.39 7.31
N SER A 44 -7.85 17.19 7.57
CA SER A 44 -9.27 16.88 7.38
C SER A 44 -9.76 16.89 5.93
N ALA A 45 -8.92 17.31 4.98
CA ALA A 45 -9.26 17.41 3.56
C ALA A 45 -8.51 16.39 2.68
N GLU A 46 -7.69 15.54 3.30
CA GLU A 46 -6.85 14.57 2.60
C GLU A 46 -7.42 13.16 2.74
N ILE A 47 -7.47 12.43 1.63
CA ILE A 47 -7.63 10.98 1.66
C ILE A 47 -6.26 10.38 2.00
N HIS A 48 -6.23 9.48 2.99
CA HIS A 48 -5.01 8.78 3.39
C HIS A 48 -4.55 7.80 2.32
N ALA A 49 -3.25 7.50 2.28
CA ALA A 49 -2.63 6.63 1.28
C ALA A 49 -3.31 5.25 1.15
N GLU A 50 -3.74 4.66 2.25
CA GLU A 50 -4.41 3.36 2.34
C GLU A 50 -5.76 3.40 1.64
N LEU A 51 -6.58 4.41 1.97
CA LEU A 51 -7.87 4.62 1.34
C LEU A 51 -7.73 5.01 -0.13
N SER A 52 -6.70 5.77 -0.50
CA SER A 52 -6.38 6.06 -1.90
C SER A 52 -6.08 4.78 -2.67
N ALA A 53 -5.26 3.87 -2.11
CA ALA A 53 -4.92 2.60 -2.75
C ALA A 53 -6.15 1.70 -2.91
N ILE A 54 -7.00 1.60 -1.88
CA ILE A 54 -8.25 0.84 -1.93
C ILE A 54 -9.20 1.44 -2.99
N SER A 55 -9.38 2.76 -2.98
CA SER A 55 -10.27 3.47 -3.90
C SER A 55 -9.81 3.34 -5.36
N HIS A 56 -8.50 3.38 -5.60
CA HIS A 56 -7.93 3.17 -6.95
C HIS A 56 -8.20 1.76 -7.47
N ALA A 57 -8.05 0.73 -6.61
CA ALA A 57 -8.38 -0.64 -6.97
C ALA A 57 -9.87 -0.82 -7.27
N ALA A 58 -10.74 -0.26 -6.41
CA ALA A 58 -12.19 -0.28 -6.60
C ALA A 58 -12.60 0.40 -7.91
N ARG A 59 -12.03 1.57 -8.23
CA ARG A 59 -12.27 2.28 -9.49
C ARG A 59 -11.89 1.45 -10.72
N LYS A 60 -10.86 0.61 -10.60
CA LYS A 60 -10.39 -0.28 -11.68
C LYS A 60 -11.07 -1.66 -11.68
N GLY A 61 -11.99 -1.94 -10.74
CA GLY A 61 -12.63 -3.25 -10.63
C GLY A 61 -11.67 -4.37 -10.19
N ILE A 62 -10.59 -4.03 -9.51
CA ILE A 62 -9.57 -5.00 -9.05
C ILE A 62 -9.97 -5.50 -7.66
N SER A 63 -10.17 -6.80 -7.52
CA SER A 63 -10.40 -7.42 -6.21
C SER A 63 -9.19 -7.19 -5.30
N LEU A 64 -9.45 -6.92 -4.02
CA LEU A 64 -8.44 -6.83 -2.96
C LEU A 64 -8.48 -8.04 -2.01
N ASP A 65 -9.41 -8.97 -2.23
CA ASP A 65 -9.52 -10.16 -1.40
C ASP A 65 -8.26 -11.02 -1.51
N GLY A 66 -7.75 -11.42 -0.35
CA GLY A 66 -6.50 -12.17 -0.20
C GLY A 66 -5.22 -11.35 -0.42
N ALA A 67 -5.31 -10.04 -0.66
CA ALA A 67 -4.13 -9.21 -0.93
C ALA A 67 -3.36 -8.85 0.36
N GLU A 68 -2.18 -8.27 0.17
CA GLU A 68 -1.30 -7.75 1.22
C GLU A 68 -1.12 -6.24 1.02
N ILE A 69 -1.08 -5.45 2.10
CA ILE A 69 -0.81 -4.01 2.04
C ILE A 69 0.46 -3.64 2.81
N TYR A 70 1.29 -2.83 2.17
CA TYR A 70 2.54 -2.28 2.69
C TYR A 70 2.39 -0.78 2.86
N ILE A 71 2.53 -0.28 4.09
CA ILE A 71 2.24 1.10 4.44
C ILE A 71 3.46 1.73 5.13
N THR A 72 3.82 2.95 4.73
CA THR A 72 4.98 3.65 5.29
C THR A 72 4.82 4.12 6.75
N PHE A 73 3.59 4.13 7.28
CA PHE A 73 3.25 4.58 8.62
C PHE A 73 2.02 3.81 9.10
N PRO A 74 1.80 3.65 10.41
CA PRO A 74 0.69 2.86 10.91
C PRO A 74 -0.66 3.48 10.49
N PRO A 75 -1.63 2.67 10.04
CA PRO A 75 -2.91 3.19 9.60
C PRO A 75 -3.70 3.83 10.73
N CYS A 76 -4.47 4.87 10.40
CA CYS A 76 -5.47 5.39 11.32
C CYS A 76 -6.62 4.39 11.50
N LYS A 77 -7.51 4.63 12.48
CA LYS A 77 -8.64 3.75 12.80
C LYS A 77 -9.52 3.47 11.56
N ASP A 78 -9.85 4.51 10.80
CA ASP A 78 -10.75 4.38 9.64
C ASP A 78 -10.09 3.62 8.49
N CYS A 79 -8.80 3.87 8.24
CA CYS A 79 -8.02 3.13 7.24
C CYS A 79 -7.87 1.66 7.64
N PHE A 80 -7.62 1.38 8.92
CA PHE A 80 -7.52 0.02 9.44
C PHE A 80 -8.83 -0.76 9.21
N ILE A 81 -9.98 -0.16 9.56
CA ILE A 81 -11.30 -0.76 9.32
C ILE A 81 -11.53 -0.99 7.82
N ALA A 82 -11.18 -0.02 6.97
CA ALA A 82 -11.34 -0.14 5.52
C ALA A 82 -10.47 -1.26 4.92
N ILE A 83 -9.23 -1.41 5.39
CA ILE A 83 -8.32 -2.48 4.96
C ILE A 83 -8.92 -3.86 5.30
N LEU A 84 -9.41 -4.04 6.54
CA LEU A 84 -10.04 -5.31 6.94
C LEU A 84 -11.26 -5.65 6.09
N ASN A 85 -12.13 -4.67 5.83
CA ASN A 85 -13.33 -4.86 5.01
C ASN A 85 -13.01 -5.11 3.53
N ALA A 86 -11.86 -4.64 3.05
CA ALA A 86 -11.40 -4.89 1.68
C ALA A 86 -10.95 -6.35 1.44
N GLY A 87 -10.90 -7.19 2.47
CA GLY A 87 -10.46 -8.58 2.37
C GLY A 87 -8.94 -8.77 2.34
N ILE A 88 -8.18 -7.72 2.68
CA ILE A 88 -6.72 -7.77 2.76
C ILE A 88 -6.31 -8.61 3.98
N LYS A 89 -5.37 -9.55 3.78
CA LYS A 89 -4.97 -10.56 4.77
C LYS A 89 -3.65 -10.27 5.48
N LYS A 90 -2.90 -9.27 5.02
CA LYS A 90 -1.66 -8.86 5.66
C LYS A 90 -1.49 -7.34 5.61
N ILE A 91 -1.11 -6.75 6.74
CA ILE A 91 -0.81 -5.33 6.88
C ILE A 91 0.61 -5.22 7.43
N ALA A 92 1.54 -4.83 6.56
CA ALA A 92 2.90 -4.49 6.96
C ALA A 92 3.01 -2.97 7.08
N TYR A 93 3.46 -2.48 8.23
CA TYR A 93 3.66 -1.05 8.46
C TYR A 93 4.95 -0.80 9.24
N ARG A 94 5.46 0.42 9.12
CA ARG A 94 6.61 0.88 9.90
C ARG A 94 6.13 1.53 11.19
N LYS A 95 6.92 1.46 12.27
CA LYS A 95 6.64 2.06 13.58
C LYS A 95 5.53 1.36 14.35
N THR A 96 5.55 1.58 15.66
CA THR A 96 4.53 1.08 16.58
C THR A 96 3.13 1.58 16.22
N LEU A 97 2.23 0.63 15.97
CA LEU A 97 0.79 0.86 15.83
C LEU A 97 0.18 1.29 17.17
N LYS A 98 -0.46 2.46 17.20
CA LYS A 98 -1.06 3.06 18.41
C LYS A 98 -2.57 2.80 18.55
N LEU A 99 -3.12 1.89 17.76
CA LEU A 99 -4.54 1.54 17.82
C LEU A 99 -4.79 0.52 18.93
N GLU A 100 -5.68 0.86 19.85
CA GLU A 100 -6.15 -0.05 20.90
C GLU A 100 -6.77 -1.31 20.28
N ASN A 101 -6.42 -2.47 20.84
CA ASN A 101 -6.95 -3.79 20.45
C ASN A 101 -6.73 -4.18 18.98
N ALA A 102 -5.89 -3.45 18.22
CA ALA A 102 -5.73 -3.70 16.79
C ALA A 102 -5.26 -5.13 16.47
N ARG A 103 -4.39 -5.71 17.30
CA ARG A 103 -3.93 -7.10 17.14
C ARG A 103 -5.04 -8.13 17.36
N GLU A 104 -5.93 -7.88 18.32
CA GLU A 104 -7.06 -8.78 18.61
C GLU A 104 -8.09 -8.71 17.50
N VAL A 105 -8.41 -7.50 17.05
CA VAL A 105 -9.31 -7.29 15.90
C VAL A 105 -8.72 -7.91 14.64
N ALA A 106 -7.44 -7.66 14.32
CA ALA A 106 -6.80 -8.27 13.16
C ALA A 106 -6.85 -9.81 13.21
N ARG A 107 -6.55 -10.40 14.39
CA ARG A 107 -6.65 -11.85 14.59
C ARG A 107 -8.06 -12.38 14.35
N PHE A 108 -9.08 -11.69 14.85
CA PHE A 108 -10.49 -12.06 14.63
C PHE A 108 -10.86 -12.07 13.13
N TRP A 109 -10.33 -11.12 12.36
CA TRP A 109 -10.54 -11.04 10.91
C TRP A 109 -9.59 -11.92 10.07
N GLY A 110 -8.70 -12.68 10.72
CA GLY A 110 -7.71 -13.50 10.06
C GLY A 110 -6.68 -12.68 9.26
N VAL A 111 -6.27 -11.53 9.81
CA VAL A 111 -5.32 -10.60 9.20
C VAL A 111 -4.01 -10.59 9.99
N GLU A 112 -2.90 -10.76 9.28
CA GLU A 112 -1.55 -10.69 9.82
C GLU A 112 -1.11 -9.22 9.93
N LEU A 113 -0.62 -8.83 11.11
CA LEU A 113 0.02 -7.52 11.32
C LEU A 113 1.52 -7.72 11.46
N GLU A 114 2.29 -7.07 10.60
CA GLU A 114 3.76 -7.09 10.62
C GLU A 114 4.29 -5.69 10.91
N ASP A 115 4.99 -5.55 12.03
CA ASP A 115 5.69 -4.32 12.39
C ASP A 115 7.12 -4.38 11.85
N VAL A 116 7.38 -3.59 10.81
CA VAL A 116 8.66 -3.54 10.10
C VAL A 116 9.46 -2.37 10.68
N ASP A 117 9.98 -2.55 11.90
CA ASP A 117 10.85 -1.59 12.59
C ASP A 117 12.35 -1.89 12.38
N ASP A 118 12.68 -2.92 11.59
CA ASP A 118 14.04 -3.32 11.23
C ASP A 118 14.41 -2.81 9.82
N LEU A 119 15.52 -2.07 9.72
CA LEU A 119 16.06 -1.53 8.47
C LEU A 119 16.32 -2.63 7.42
N GLU A 120 16.72 -3.82 7.83
CA GLU A 120 16.92 -4.94 6.90
C GLU A 120 15.58 -5.50 6.37
N ALA A 121 14.54 -5.51 7.21
CA ALA A 121 13.20 -5.91 6.80
C ALA A 121 12.53 -4.86 5.89
N ASP A 122 12.83 -3.58 6.13
CA ASP A 122 12.47 -2.46 5.25
C ASP A 122 13.10 -2.67 3.86
N LEU A 123 14.40 -2.97 3.78
CA LEU A 123 15.09 -3.25 2.51
C LEU A 123 14.47 -4.45 1.79
N ARG A 124 14.21 -5.56 2.49
CA ARG A 124 13.53 -6.74 1.89
C ARG A 124 12.14 -6.42 1.35
N SER A 125 11.37 -5.60 2.06
CA SER A 125 10.03 -5.17 1.62
C SER A 125 10.10 -4.23 0.41
N ILE A 126 11.06 -3.29 0.41
CA ILE A 126 11.33 -2.39 -0.71
C ILE A 126 11.81 -3.19 -1.93
N GLU A 127 12.73 -4.14 -1.75
CA GLU A 127 13.20 -5.03 -2.81
C GLU A 127 12.05 -5.86 -3.40
N ARG A 128 11.19 -6.43 -2.54
CA ARG A 128 9.98 -7.13 -2.97
C ARG A 128 9.10 -6.23 -3.80
N VAL A 129 8.72 -5.05 -3.28
CA VAL A 129 7.85 -4.10 -3.99
C VAL A 129 8.50 -3.65 -5.30
N ASN A 130 9.79 -3.34 -5.30
CA ASN A 130 10.52 -2.94 -6.51
C ASN A 130 10.52 -4.06 -7.55
N ALA A 131 10.73 -5.32 -7.15
CA ALA A 131 10.65 -6.46 -8.05
C ALA A 131 9.23 -6.62 -8.63
N CYS A 132 8.19 -6.43 -7.82
CA CYS A 132 6.80 -6.41 -8.28
C CYS A 132 6.54 -5.27 -9.28
N VAL A 133 7.06 -4.06 -9.02
CA VAL A 133 6.89 -2.87 -9.86
C VAL A 133 7.62 -3.02 -11.19
N GLN A 134 8.86 -3.51 -11.20
CA GLN A 134 9.62 -3.73 -12.44
C GLN A 134 8.88 -4.71 -13.36
N ARG A 135 8.42 -5.85 -12.84
CA ARG A 135 7.62 -6.81 -13.62
C ARG A 135 6.28 -6.26 -14.09
N PHE A 136 5.65 -5.38 -13.32
CA PHE A 136 4.44 -4.68 -13.77
C PHE A 136 4.73 -3.88 -15.05
N TYR A 137 5.86 -3.15 -15.12
CA TYR A 137 6.24 -2.43 -16.34
C TYR A 137 6.68 -3.34 -17.49
N GLU A 138 7.29 -4.48 -17.22
CA GLU A 138 7.61 -5.49 -18.26
C GLU A 138 6.33 -6.04 -18.92
N THR A 139 5.27 -6.21 -18.12
CA THR A 139 3.98 -6.75 -18.58
C THR A 139 3.00 -5.68 -19.04
N ASN A 140 3.21 -4.42 -18.64
CA ASN A 140 2.40 -3.25 -18.99
C ASN A 140 3.35 -2.09 -19.33
N PRO A 141 4.02 -2.14 -20.50
CA PRO A 141 4.91 -1.05 -20.92
C PRO A 141 4.12 0.25 -20.96
N PRO A 142 4.68 1.38 -20.48
CA PRO A 142 3.97 2.65 -20.52
C PRO A 142 3.67 3.02 -21.97
N ASP A 143 2.41 3.35 -22.26
CA ASP A 143 2.01 3.87 -23.56
C ASP A 143 2.91 5.05 -23.93
N SER A 144 3.44 5.06 -25.15
CA SER A 144 4.38 6.05 -25.69
C SER A 144 3.78 7.48 -25.85
N GLY A 145 2.64 7.75 -25.22
CA GLY A 145 2.01 9.07 -25.13
C GLY A 145 2.37 9.74 -23.80
N GLY A 146 3.21 10.78 -23.87
CA GLY A 146 3.76 11.48 -22.72
C GLY A 146 2.74 12.05 -21.74
N GLY A 147 3.17 12.13 -20.47
CA GLY A 147 2.44 12.79 -19.41
C GLY A 147 3.23 12.72 -18.12
N GLU A 148 3.82 13.85 -17.73
CA GLU A 148 4.45 14.08 -16.44
C GLU A 148 3.44 13.79 -15.31
N GLY A 149 3.49 12.59 -14.72
CA GLY A 149 2.42 12.13 -13.83
C GLY A 149 2.83 11.20 -12.71
N PHE A 150 4.11 11.15 -12.33
CA PHE A 150 4.54 10.31 -11.20
C PHE A 150 4.86 11.14 -9.96
N SER A 151 4.19 10.80 -8.85
CA SER A 151 4.23 11.50 -7.57
C SER A 151 5.63 11.48 -6.91
N PRO A 152 5.89 12.34 -5.91
CA PRO A 152 7.19 12.44 -5.22
C PRO A 152 7.74 11.11 -4.65
N LEU A 153 6.87 10.12 -4.39
CA LEU A 153 7.25 8.78 -3.92
C LEU A 153 8.10 8.02 -4.95
N PHE A 154 7.86 8.23 -6.25
CA PHE A 154 8.64 7.62 -7.33
C PHE A 154 10.05 8.23 -7.46
N ARG A 155 10.21 9.52 -7.14
CA ARG A 155 11.56 10.11 -7.04
C ARG A 155 12.36 9.52 -5.87
N PHE A 156 11.70 9.10 -4.80
CA PHE A 156 12.33 8.45 -3.66
C PHE A 156 12.81 7.02 -4.00
N ILE A 157 11.99 6.22 -4.69
CA ILE A 157 12.38 4.87 -5.16
C ILE A 157 13.55 4.93 -6.15
N ARG A 158 13.63 5.99 -6.99
CA ARG A 158 14.70 6.15 -7.98
C ARG A 158 16.00 6.73 -7.41
N LYS A 159 15.95 7.41 -6.26
CA LYS A 159 17.12 8.03 -5.61
C LYS A 159 17.57 7.22 -4.39
N GLY A 160 17.87 5.95 -4.59
CA GLY A 160 18.69 5.18 -3.65
C GLY A 160 20.13 5.68 -3.60
N GLN A 161 20.32 6.94 -3.17
CA GLN A 161 21.60 7.55 -2.79
C GLN A 161 21.41 8.27 -1.45
#